data_AF-A0A1C6GYR2-F1
#
_entry.id   AF-A0A1C6GYR2-F1
#
_cell.length_a   1.000
_cell.length_b   1.000
_cell.length_c   1.000
_cell.angle_alpha   90.00
_cell.angle_beta   90.00
_cell.angle_gamma   90.00
#
_symmetry.space_group_name_H-M   'P 1'
#
loop_
_entity.id
_entity.type
_entity.pdbx_description
1 polymer ?
#
loop_
_entity_poly.entity_id
_entity_poly.type
_entity_poly.pdbx_seq_one_letter_code
_entity_poly.pdbx_strand_id
1 'polypeptide(L)'
;MGHALALPLLDFLAYKAGCAYLSDLPRATGWQRARLMRALENIPADAASLHDWNDALDYLTQASPASTTQEARARLMAALSNPVNTGSY
;
A
#
# COMPACT_ATOMS: atom_id res chain seq x y z
N MET A 1 3.17 17.81 -18.94
CA MET A 1 4.00 16.59 -18.80
C MET A 1 3.49 15.86 -17.55
N GLY A 2 3.13 14.60 -17.70
CA GLY A 2 2.01 13.98 -16.97
C GLY A 2 2.24 13.63 -15.49
N HIS A 3 1.24 13.92 -14.68
CA HIS A 3 0.93 13.19 -13.44
C HIS A 3 -0.58 12.98 -13.41
N ALA A 4 -1.05 11.95 -14.10
CA ALA A 4 -2.45 11.52 -14.05
C ALA A 4 -2.65 10.34 -13.06
N LEU A 5 -1.69 10.07 -12.15
CA LEU A 5 -1.44 8.72 -11.63
C LEU A 5 -1.26 8.72 -10.10
N ALA A 6 -1.97 7.82 -9.41
CA ALA A 6 -1.62 7.04 -8.20
C ALA A 6 -1.06 7.73 -6.92
N LEU A 7 -0.62 8.98 -6.97
CA LEU A 7 0.15 9.61 -5.91
C LEU A 7 -0.63 9.89 -4.62
N PRO A 8 -1.94 10.26 -4.58
CA PRO A 8 -2.53 10.70 -3.32
C PRO A 8 -2.62 9.58 -2.26
N LEU A 9 -2.91 8.34 -2.68
CA LEU A 9 -3.00 7.22 -1.74
C LEU A 9 -1.61 6.79 -1.26
N LEU A 10 -0.65 6.66 -2.18
CA LEU A 10 0.72 6.24 -1.85
C LEU A 10 1.47 7.30 -1.03
N ASP A 11 1.35 8.60 -1.36
CA ASP A 11 1.91 9.70 -0.56
C ASP A 11 1.30 9.74 0.84
N PHE A 12 -0.03 9.59 0.94
CA PHE A 12 -0.69 9.55 2.24
C PHE A 12 -0.19 8.40 3.10
N LEU A 13 -0.04 7.21 2.51
CA LEU A 13 0.49 6.04 3.20
C LEU A 13 1.94 6.25 3.62
N ALA A 14 2.80 6.82 2.78
CA ALA A 14 4.18 7.14 3.12
C ALA A 14 4.30 8.16 4.26
N TYR A 15 3.49 9.21 4.21
CA TYR A 15 3.38 10.20 5.27
C TYR A 15 2.95 9.55 6.60
N LYS A 16 1.93 8.67 6.58
CA LYS A 16 1.46 7.97 7.78
C LYS A 16 2.46 6.94 8.32
N ALA A 17 3.20 6.27 7.45
CA ALA A 17 4.26 5.34 7.83
C ALA A 17 5.49 6.04 8.42
N GLY A 18 5.67 7.33 8.11
CA GLY A 18 6.89 8.08 8.40
C GLY A 18 8.04 7.70 7.46
N CYS A 19 7.73 7.28 6.23
CA CYS A 19 8.73 7.05 5.20
C CYS A 19 9.15 8.40 4.60
N ALA A 20 10.46 8.64 4.52
CA ALA A 20 10.99 9.85 3.89
C ALA A 20 10.78 9.84 2.37
N TYR A 21 10.75 8.65 1.75
CA TYR A 21 10.56 8.47 0.33
C TYR A 21 9.52 7.37 0.05
N LEU A 22 8.76 7.54 -1.05
CA LEU A 22 7.83 6.52 -1.55
C LEU A 22 8.54 5.18 -1.82
N SER A 23 9.77 5.23 -2.31
CA SER A 23 10.60 4.05 -2.61
C SER A 23 10.95 3.20 -1.38
N ASP A 24 10.85 3.76 -0.17
CA ASP A 24 11.03 3.03 1.09
C ASP A 24 9.74 2.33 1.54
N LEU A 25 8.59 2.69 0.99
CA LEU A 25 7.30 2.15 1.39
C LEU A 25 7.19 0.62 1.20
N PRO A 26 7.63 0.02 0.07
CA PRO A 26 7.66 -1.44 -0.08
C PRO A 26 8.65 -2.12 0.89
N ARG A 27 9.69 -1.39 1.30
CA ARG A 27 10.75 -1.82 2.24
C ARG A 27 10.43 -1.45 3.69
N ALA A 28 9.18 -1.09 3.98
CA ALA A 28 8.74 -0.71 5.30
C ALA A 28 9.10 -1.78 6.34
N THR A 29 9.74 -1.34 7.43
CA THR A 29 10.08 -2.15 8.61
C THR A 29 8.82 -2.57 9.38
N GLY A 30 8.96 -3.49 10.34
CA GLY A 30 7.83 -4.00 11.13
C GLY A 30 6.93 -2.92 11.75
N TRP A 31 7.51 -1.85 12.32
CA TRP A 31 6.70 -0.74 12.85
C TRP A 31 6.01 0.03 11.73
N GLN A 32 6.67 0.23 10.59
CA GLN A 32 6.14 1.04 9.49
C GLN A 32 4.97 0.30 8.84
N ARG A 33 5.09 -1.03 8.69
CA ARG A 33 4.00 -1.92 8.28
C ARG A 33 2.82 -1.85 9.25
N ALA A 34 3.07 -1.88 10.56
CA ALA A 34 2.00 -1.73 11.55
C ALA A 34 1.28 -0.36 11.45
N ARG A 35 2.02 0.73 11.20
CA ARG A 35 1.43 2.05 10.93
C ARG A 35 0.64 2.09 9.63
N LEU A 36 1.15 1.48 8.56
CA LEU A 36 0.46 1.35 7.28
C LEU A 36 -0.84 0.57 7.42
N MET A 37 -0.82 -0.56 8.13
CA MET A 37 -2.04 -1.34 8.39
C MET A 37 -3.08 -0.50 9.14
N ARG A 38 -2.70 0.19 10.22
CA ARG A 38 -3.62 1.08 10.93
C ARG A 38 -4.15 2.20 10.03
N ALA A 39 -3.32 2.76 9.16
CA ALA A 39 -3.79 3.77 8.20
C ALA A 39 -4.83 3.18 7.25
N LEU A 40 -4.53 2.02 6.66
CA LEU A 40 -5.45 1.29 5.77
C LEU A 40 -6.77 0.89 6.44
N GLU A 41 -6.75 0.51 7.72
CA GLU A 41 -7.94 0.21 8.51
C GLU A 41 -8.87 1.43 8.65
N ASN A 42 -8.31 2.64 8.68
CA ASN A 42 -9.06 3.88 8.79
C ASN A 42 -9.52 4.46 7.45
N ILE A 43 -8.89 4.06 6.33
CA ILE A 43 -9.29 4.51 5.00
C ILE A 43 -10.47 3.64 4.52
N PRO A 44 -11.65 4.20 4.25
CA PRO A 44 -12.73 3.44 3.65
C PRO A 44 -12.36 3.05 2.21
N ALA A 45 -12.83 1.89 1.74
CA ALA A 45 -12.49 1.40 0.39
C ALA A 45 -12.94 2.37 -0.72
N ASP A 46 -13.96 3.20 -0.47
CA ASP A 46 -14.47 4.21 -1.40
C ASP A 46 -13.66 5.52 -1.42
N ALA A 47 -12.69 5.69 -0.50
CA ALA A 47 -11.87 6.92 -0.44
C ALA A 47 -10.92 7.10 -1.64
N ALA A 48 -10.66 6.03 -2.38
CA ALA A 48 -9.83 6.03 -3.57
C ALA A 48 -10.47 5.14 -4.64
N SER A 49 -10.13 5.41 -5.91
CA SER A 49 -10.67 4.60 -7.01
C SER A 49 -10.08 3.19 -6.99
N LEU A 50 -10.75 2.24 -7.65
CA LEU A 50 -10.19 0.90 -7.86
C LEU A 50 -8.81 0.93 -8.51
N HIS A 51 -8.61 1.88 -9.44
CA HIS A 51 -7.32 2.07 -10.09
C HIS A 51 -6.24 2.47 -9.08
N ASP A 52 -6.50 3.48 -8.23
CA ASP A 52 -5.52 3.92 -7.22
C ASP A 52 -5.18 2.81 -6.22
N TRP A 53 -6.17 2.03 -5.81
CA TRP A 53 -5.95 0.89 -4.93
C TRP A 53 -5.12 -0.22 -5.59
N ASN A 54 -5.38 -0.50 -6.88
CA ASN A 54 -4.62 -1.49 -7.63
C ASN A 54 -3.20 -1.03 -7.93
N ASP A 55 -2.99 0.24 -8.23
CA ASP A 55 -1.66 0.84 -8.37
C ASP A 55 -0.88 0.76 -7.04
N ALA A 56 -1.52 1.07 -5.92
CA ALA A 56 -0.89 0.93 -4.61
C ALA A 56 -0.55 -0.53 -4.28
N LEU A 57 -1.43 -1.47 -4.64
CA LEU A 57 -1.21 -2.90 -4.47
C LEU A 57 -0.03 -3.39 -5.31
N ASP A 58 0.02 -3.05 -6.60
CA ASP A 58 1.15 -3.35 -7.47
C ASP A 58 2.44 -2.74 -6.91
N TYR A 59 2.44 -1.46 -6.58
CA TYR A 59 3.63 -0.77 -6.11
C TYR A 59 4.20 -1.36 -4.81
N LEU A 60 3.33 -1.67 -3.84
CA LEU A 60 3.74 -2.14 -2.51
C LEU A 60 4.05 -3.63 -2.46
N THR A 61 3.38 -4.42 -3.29
CA THR A 61 3.34 -5.88 -3.14
C THR A 61 3.65 -6.64 -4.43
N GLN A 62 3.68 -5.93 -5.58
CA GLN A 62 3.80 -6.50 -6.93
C GLN A 62 2.76 -7.60 -7.20
N ALA A 63 1.61 -7.52 -6.53
CA ALA A 63 0.53 -8.48 -6.64
C ALA A 63 -0.44 -8.09 -7.77
N SER A 64 -1.16 -9.10 -8.28
CA SER A 64 -2.15 -8.88 -9.32
C SER A 64 -3.27 -7.93 -8.87
N PRO A 65 -3.76 -7.07 -9.78
CA PRO A 65 -4.85 -6.16 -9.50
C PRO A 65 -6.10 -6.90 -9.03
N ALA A 66 -6.88 -6.24 -8.20
CA ALA A 66 -8.15 -6.72 -7.70
C ALA A 66 -9.30 -6.22 -8.57
N SER A 67 -10.45 -6.90 -8.46
CA SER A 67 -11.67 -6.56 -9.19
C SER A 67 -12.52 -5.52 -8.46
N THR A 68 -12.28 -5.30 -7.16
CA THR A 68 -13.04 -4.35 -6.31
C THR A 68 -12.12 -3.62 -5.34
N THR A 69 -12.53 -2.42 -4.90
CA THR A 69 -11.73 -1.60 -3.97
C THR A 69 -11.55 -2.29 -2.62
N GLN A 70 -12.58 -3.00 -2.15
CA GLN A 70 -12.55 -3.80 -0.94
C GLN A 70 -11.53 -4.93 -1.04
N GLU A 71 -11.49 -5.63 -2.18
CA GLU A 71 -10.54 -6.71 -2.42
C GLU A 71 -9.10 -6.17 -2.49
N ALA A 72 -8.88 -5.06 -3.21
CA ALA A 72 -7.56 -4.43 -3.29
C ALA A 72 -7.02 -4.04 -1.89
N ARG A 73 -7.87 -3.40 -1.08
CA ARG A 73 -7.56 -3.02 0.30
C ARG A 73 -7.26 -4.25 1.17
N ALA A 74 -8.09 -5.28 1.09
CA ALA A 74 -7.88 -6.51 1.85
C ALA A 74 -6.56 -7.20 1.49
N ARG A 75 -6.21 -7.24 0.19
CA ARG A 75 -4.93 -7.79 -0.29
C ARG A 75 -3.74 -6.96 0.19
N LEU A 76 -3.83 -5.63 0.17
CA LEU A 76 -2.81 -4.74 0.74
C LEU A 76 -2.58 -5.02 2.23
N MET A 77 -3.65 -5.13 3.01
CA MET A 77 -3.56 -5.44 4.44
C MET A 77 -2.95 -6.84 4.67
N ALA A 78 -3.36 -7.84 3.90
CA ALA A 78 -2.81 -9.20 3.99
C ALA A 78 -1.30 -9.23 3.67
N ALA A 79 -0.86 -8.52 2.63
CA ALA A 79 0.55 -8.45 2.23
C ALA A 79 1.42 -7.68 3.24
N LEU A 80 0.84 -6.71 3.95
CA LEU A 80 1.53 -5.99 5.03
C LEU A 80 1.61 -6.80 6.32
N SER A 81 0.58 -7.60 6.61
CA SER A 81 0.53 -8.49 7.77
C SER A 81 1.43 -9.71 7.63
N ASN A 82 1.61 -10.21 6.41
CA ASN A 82 2.57 -11.29 6.18
C ASN A 82 3.98 -10.67 6.18
N PRO A 83 4.88 -11.08 7.10
CA PRO A 83 6.28 -10.78 6.89
C PRO A 83 6.63 -11.40 5.54
N VAL A 84 7.03 -10.56 4.57
CA VAL A 84 7.72 -11.08 3.40
C VAL A 84 8.85 -11.92 3.98
N ASN A 85 8.73 -13.23 3.85
CA ASN A 85 9.79 -14.17 4.13
C ASN A 85 10.84 -13.88 3.04
N THR A 86 11.62 -12.83 3.22
CA THR A 86 12.86 -12.63 2.48
C THR A 86 13.70 -13.83 2.86
N GLY A 87 13.68 -14.80 1.93
CA GLY A 87 14.42 -16.03 2.05
C GLY A 87 15.85 -15.75 2.48
N SER A 88 16.28 -16.58 3.41
CA SER A 88 17.64 -16.96 3.70
C SER A 88 18.55 -16.80 2.47
N TYR A 89 19.60 -16.00 2.61
CA TYR A 89 20.85 -16.13 1.85
C TYR A 89 21.98 -16.35 2.84
#